data_AF-A0A4Y2K1Q1-F1
#
_entry.id   AF-A0A4Y2K1Q1-F1
#
_cell.length_a   1.000
_cell.length_b   1.000
_cell.length_c   1.000
_cell.angle_alpha   90.00
_cell.angle_beta   90.00
_cell.angle_gamma   90.00
#
_symmetry.space_group_name_H-M   'P 1'
#
loop_
_entity.id
_entity.type
_entity.pdbx_description
1 polymer ?
#
loop_
_entity_poly.entity_id
_entity_poly.type
_entity_poly.pdbx_seq_one_letter_code
_entity_poly.pdbx_strand_id
1 'polypeptide(L)' 'MPGNETVYKAVDMIMSEDPQDQLTFPEEFLNSLTPTGLPPYEEKLKIGCIIMLLRNLA' A
#
# COMPACT_ATOMS: atom_id res chain seq x y z
N MET A 1 -15.99 14.95 5.13
CA MET A 1 -17.22 14.16 4.95
C MET A 1 -17.29 13.11 6.05
N PRO A 2 -18.47 12.85 6.64
CA PRO A 2 -18.65 11.73 7.56
C PRO A 2 -18.62 10.43 6.75
N GLY A 3 -17.72 9.51 7.11
CA GLY A 3 -17.52 8.22 6.47
C GLY A 3 -16.40 7.48 7.19
N ASN A 4 -16.51 6.14 7.27
CA ASN A 4 -15.48 5.32 7.89
C ASN A 4 -14.13 5.59 7.24
N GLU A 5 -13.13 5.82 8.08
CA GLU A 5 -11.74 5.99 7.68
C GLU A 5 -11.09 4.61 7.65
N THR A 6 -10.43 4.28 6.55
CA THR A 6 -9.63 3.06 6.45
C THR A 6 -8.17 3.45 6.57
N VAL A 7 -7.48 2.84 7.52
CA VAL A 7 -6.04 3.04 7.71
C VAL A 7 -5.31 1.98 6.89
N TYR A 8 -4.55 2.43 5.90
CA TYR A 8 -3.63 1.59 5.13
C TYR A 8 -2.24 1.82 5.68
N LYS A 9 -1.61 0.78 6.22
CA LYS A 9 -0.22 0.84 6.66
C LYS A 9 0.68 0.44 5.50
N ALA A 10 1.83 1.08 5.38
CA ALA A 10 2.94 0.50 4.62
C ALA A 10 3.22 -0.89 5.19
N VAL A 11 3.02 -1.93 4.38
CA VAL A 11 3.29 -3.31 4.74
C VAL A 11 4.36 -3.84 3.81
N ASP A 12 5.41 -4.41 4.42
CA ASP A 12 6.49 -5.07 3.69
C ASP A 12 6.05 -6.45 3.13
N MET A 13 4.81 -6.88 3.43
CA MET A 13 4.25 -8.18 3.05
C MET A 13 2.78 -8.04 2.61
N ILE A 14 2.35 -8.84 1.63
CA ILE A 14 0.96 -8.91 1.21
C ILE A 14 0.08 -9.54 2.30
N MET A 15 -0.95 -8.82 2.71
CA MET A 15 -2.01 -9.30 3.60
C MET A 15 -3.15 -9.90 2.77
N SER A 16 -2.91 -11.03 2.10
CA SER A 16 -3.91 -11.77 1.33
C SER A 16 -4.05 -13.20 1.86
N GLU A 17 -5.27 -13.73 1.83
CA GLU A 17 -5.56 -15.13 2.12
C GLU A 17 -5.24 -16.05 0.93
N ASP A 18 -5.01 -15.49 -0.27
CA ASP A 18 -4.62 -16.25 -1.45
C ASP A 18 -3.09 -16.48 -1.47
N PRO A 19 -2.62 -17.74 -1.41
CA PRO A 19 -1.20 -18.05 -1.53
C PRO A 19 -0.56 -17.62 -2.85
N GLN A 20 -1.35 -17.45 -3.92
CA GLN A 20 -0.86 -16.98 -5.22
C GLN A 20 -0.45 -15.51 -5.19
N ASP A 21 -1.06 -14.68 -4.33
CA ASP A 21 -0.71 -13.27 -4.23
C ASP A 21 0.68 -13.09 -3.61
N GLN A 22 1.06 -13.94 -2.64
CA GLN A 22 2.41 -13.95 -2.07
C GLN A 22 3.48 -14.33 -3.11
N LEU A 23 3.13 -15.20 -4.06
CA LEU A 23 4.03 -15.57 -5.17
C LEU A 23 4.10 -14.47 -6.25
N THR A 24 3.00 -13.74 -6.46
CA THR A 24 2.91 -12.68 -7.47
C THR A 24 3.61 -11.41 -7.01
N PHE A 25 3.62 -11.14 -5.71
CA PHE A 25 4.19 -9.93 -5.11
C PHE A 25 5.11 -10.29 -3.95
N PRO A 26 6.34 -10.74 -4.23
CA PRO A 26 7.31 -11.10 -3.19
C PRO A 26 7.73 -9.88 -2.37
N GLU A 27 8.20 -10.12 -1.14
CA GLU A 27 8.63 -9.05 -0.23
C GLU A 27 9.77 -8.20 -0.82
N GLU A 28 10.69 -8.76 -1.61
CA GLU A 28 11.74 -7.95 -2.24
C GLU A 28 11.17 -6.95 -3.26
N PHE A 29 10.09 -7.34 -3.96
CA PHE A 29 9.39 -6.43 -4.86
C PHE A 29 8.73 -5.31 -4.06
N LEU A 30 8.01 -5.64 -2.97
CA LEU A 30 7.37 -4.64 -2.10
C LEU A 30 8.39 -3.67 -1.49
N ASN A 31 9.50 -4.17 -0.97
CA ASN A 31 10.60 -3.38 -0.44
C ASN A 31 11.24 -2.45 -1.50
N SER A 32 11.24 -2.85 -2.77
CA SER A 32 11.67 -1.98 -3.88
C SER A 32 10.66 -0.87 -4.20
N LEU A 33 9.39 -1.02 -3.81
CA LEU A 33 8.36 0.00 -3.98
C LEU A 33 8.41 1.07 -2.89
N THR A 34 8.92 0.71 -1.70
CA THR A 34 9.05 1.63 -0.57
C THR A 34 10.13 2.68 -0.89
N PRO A 35 9.75 3.96 -1.09
CA PRO A 35 10.72 4.99 -1.42
C PRO A 35 11.66 5.20 -0.22
N THR A 36 12.97 5.18 -0.46
CA THR A 36 13.96 5.46 0.57
C THR A 36 13.79 6.88 1.10
N GLY A 37 13.52 7.01 2.40
CA GLY A 37 13.40 8.30 3.08
C GLY A 37 11.98 8.73 3.44
N LEU A 38 10.94 7.97 3.10
CA LEU A 38 9.61 8.18 3.65
C LEU A 38 9.47 7.46 5.00
N PRO A 39 8.97 8.13 6.06
CA PRO A 39 8.66 7.46 7.31
C PRO A 39 7.60 6.38 7.08
N PRO A 40 7.53 5.31 7.91
CA PRO A 40 6.50 4.28 7.80
C PRO A 40 5.13 4.95 7.77
N TYR A 41 4.51 4.92 6.59
CA TYR A 41 3.38 5.78 6.31
C TYR A 41 2.10 5.06 6.72
N GLU A 42 1.31 5.69 7.59
CA GLU A 42 -0.09 5.32 7.81
C GLU A 42 -0.96 6.24 6.96
N GLU A 43 -1.38 5.75 5.78
CA GLU A 43 -2.27 6.50 4.90
C GLU A 43 -3.70 6.30 5.37
N LYS A 44 -4.31 7.38 5.86
CA LYS A 44 -5.71 7.38 6.29
C LYS A 44 -6.56 7.84 5.13
N LEU A 45 -7.23 6.90 4.47
CA LEU A 45 -8.08 7.18 3.32
C LEU A 45 -9.55 7.20 3.72
N LYS A 46 -10.28 8.15 3.15
CA LYS A 46 -11.74 8.25 3.24
C LYS A 46 -12.34 8.07 1.86
N ILE A 47 -13.55 7.51 1.81
CA ILE A 47 -14.32 7.39 0.57
C ILE A 47 -14.48 8.78 -0.06
N GLY A 48 -14.12 8.90 -1.33
CA GLY A 48 -14.16 10.16 -2.09
C GLY A 48 -12.89 11.03 -1.99
N CYS A 49 -11.85 10.59 -1.28
CA CYS A 49 -10.54 11.26 -1.30
C CYS A 49 -9.85 11.06 -2.66
N ILE A 50 -9.19 12.10 -3.16
CA ILE A 50 -8.35 12.01 -4.36
C ILE A 50 -6.98 11.50 -3.93
N ILE A 51 -6.52 10.42 -4.56
CA ILE A 51 -5.18 9.88 -4.38
C ILE A 51 -4.33 10.15 -5.62
N MET A 52 -3.03 10.34 -5.42
CA MET A 52 -2.05 10.50 -6.50
C MET A 52 -1.08 9.33 -6.46
N LEU A 53 -0.85 8.72 -7.62
CA LEU A 53 0.13 7.67 -7.75
C LEU A 53 1.52 8.31 -7.93
N LEU A 54 2.47 7.97 -7.06
CA LEU A 54 3.82 8.55 -7.05
C LEU A 54 4.83 7.83 -7.96
N ARG A 55 4.40 6.76 -8.64
CA ARG A 55 5.22 5.96 -9.57
C ARG A 55 4.37 5.41 -10.70
N ASN A 56 4.97 4.93 -11.78
CA ASN A 56 4.20 4.34 -12.88
C ASN A 56 3.78 2.89 -12.55
N LEU A 57 2.60 2.48 -13.01
CA LEU A 57 2.20 1.06 -13.07
C LEU A 57 2.66 0.53 -14.44
N ALA A 58 3.70 -0.29 -14.43
CA ALA A 58 4.13 -1.03 -15.62
C ALA A 58 3.37 -2.36 -15.70
#